data_AF-A0A924BPL5-F1
#
_entry.id   AF-A0A924BPL5-F1
#
_cell.length_a   1.000
_cell.length_b   1.000
_cell.length_c   1.000
_cell.angle_alpha   90.00
_cell.angle_beta   90.00
_cell.angle_gamma   90.00
#
_symmetry.space_group_name_H-M   'P 1'
#
loop_
_entity.id
_entity.type
_entity.pdbx_description
1 polymer ?
#
loop_
_entity_poly.entity_id
_entity_poly.type
_entity_poly.pdbx_seq_one_letter_code
_entity_poly.pdbx_strand_id
1 'polypeptide(L)'
;RALQKFGDEARAAFAKVGVLMASARRTAQALHPTNLHVNASLFPRDTVQSRLPNPAWLEQWLDKQIQFDAVWETKVVERILHNMSLLLERSFASVQELNRYRKEIAAVVAAAAAAAALS
;
A
#
# COMPACT_ATOMS: atom_id res chain seq x y z
N ARG A 1 18.57 7.90 2.63
CA ARG A 1 17.15 7.49 2.56
C ARG A 1 17.04 6.12 1.86
N ALA A 2 15.96 5.34 2.06
CA ALA A 2 15.86 3.96 1.56
C ALA A 2 16.12 3.81 0.05
N LEU A 3 15.60 4.72 -0.79
CA LEU A 3 15.86 4.73 -2.25
C LEU A 3 17.33 4.92 -2.63
N GLN A 4 18.11 5.64 -1.82
CA GLN A 4 19.55 5.82 -2.05
C GLN A 4 20.35 4.58 -1.63
N LYS A 5 19.84 3.82 -0.66
CA LYS A 5 20.54 2.65 -0.08
C LYS A 5 20.23 1.36 -0.83
N PHE A 6 19.01 1.22 -1.34
CA PHE A 6 18.49 -0.04 -1.92
C PHE A 6 17.84 0.17 -3.29
N GLY A 7 18.16 1.26 -3.99
CA GLY A 7 17.82 1.49 -5.40
C GLY A 7 16.48 0.93 -5.88
N ASP A 8 16.55 0.01 -6.84
CA ASP A 8 15.38 -0.59 -7.51
C ASP A 8 14.59 -1.52 -6.60
N GLU A 9 15.22 -2.21 -5.64
CA GLU A 9 14.49 -3.01 -4.65
C GLU A 9 13.58 -2.14 -3.80
N ALA A 10 14.06 -0.98 -3.35
CA ALA A 10 13.23 -0.02 -2.61
C ALA A 10 12.10 0.55 -3.49
N ARG A 11 12.39 0.91 -4.75
CA ARG A 11 11.36 1.37 -5.70
C ARG A 11 10.28 0.32 -5.90
N ALA A 12 10.66 -0.94 -6.08
CA ALA A 12 9.73 -2.06 -6.23
C ALA A 12 8.86 -2.28 -4.98
N ALA A 13 9.45 -2.19 -3.78
CA ALA A 13 8.72 -2.32 -2.53
C ALA A 13 7.69 -1.17 -2.35
N PHE A 14 8.12 0.08 -2.54
CA PHE A 14 7.22 1.23 -2.42
C PHE A 14 6.10 1.21 -3.46
N ALA A 15 6.40 0.89 -4.72
CA ALA A 15 5.39 0.76 -5.76
C ALA A 15 4.37 -0.35 -5.43
N LYS A 16 4.82 -1.49 -4.88
CA LYS A 16 3.93 -2.58 -4.45
C LYS A 16 3.00 -2.13 -3.32
N VAL A 17 3.54 -1.49 -2.28
CA VAL A 17 2.75 -0.97 -1.16
C VAL A 17 1.76 0.10 -1.64
N GLY A 18 2.20 1.04 -2.47
CA GLY A 18 1.34 2.09 -3.03
C GLY A 18 0.16 1.54 -3.83
N VAL A 19 0.37 0.51 -4.66
CA VAL A 19 -0.72 -0.16 -5.39
C VAL A 19 -1.69 -0.84 -4.43
N LEU A 20 -1.20 -1.55 -3.40
CA LEU A 20 -2.06 -2.23 -2.43
C LEU A 20 -2.91 -1.23 -1.65
N MET A 21 -2.33 -0.11 -1.22
CA MET A 21 -3.04 0.95 -0.49
C MET A 21 -4.08 1.66 -1.36
N ALA A 22 -3.76 1.93 -2.63
CA ALA A 22 -4.64 2.68 -3.54
C ALA A 22 -5.70 1.80 -4.25
N SER A 23 -5.62 0.46 -4.13
CA SER A 23 -6.53 -0.48 -4.80
C SER A 23 -7.63 -1.03 -3.89
N ALA A 24 -7.87 -0.42 -2.72
CA ALA A 24 -8.75 -0.95 -1.69
C ALA A 24 -10.18 -1.32 -2.17
N ARG A 25 -10.69 -0.70 -3.24
CA ARG A 25 -12.02 -1.05 -3.81
C ARG A 25 -12.04 -2.28 -4.71
N ARG A 26 -10.90 -2.78 -5.18
CA ARG A 26 -10.83 -3.73 -6.31
C ARG A 26 -10.49 -5.17 -5.94
N THR A 27 -10.14 -5.44 -4.68
CA THR A 27 -9.82 -6.80 -4.23
C THR A 27 -10.51 -7.10 -2.92
N ALA A 28 -11.15 -8.27 -2.80
CA ALA A 28 -11.68 -8.79 -1.53
C ALA A 28 -10.61 -8.94 -0.43
N GLN A 29 -9.33 -8.81 -0.81
CA GLN A 29 -8.13 -8.81 0.03
C GLN A 29 -7.57 -7.39 0.24
N ALA A 30 -8.39 -6.36 0.04
CA ALA A 30 -8.03 -5.00 0.36
C ALA A 30 -7.67 -4.90 1.85
N LEU A 31 -6.56 -4.21 2.14
CA LEU A 31 -6.17 -3.90 3.50
C LEU A 31 -7.20 -2.91 4.06
N HIS A 32 -8.30 -3.41 4.61
CA HIS A 32 -9.13 -2.59 5.47
C HIS A 32 -8.24 -2.16 6.65
N PRO A 33 -8.19 -0.88 7.05
CA PRO A 33 -7.30 -0.40 8.10
C PRO A 33 -7.40 -1.19 9.42
N THR A 34 -8.53 -1.85 9.63
CA THR A 34 -8.86 -2.65 10.81
C THR A 34 -8.27 -4.06 10.79
N ASN A 35 -7.88 -4.54 9.60
CA ASN A 35 -7.15 -5.79 9.38
C ASN A 35 -5.63 -5.59 9.39
N LEU A 36 -5.15 -4.37 9.72
CA LEU A 36 -3.73 -4.12 9.91
C LEU A 36 -3.23 -4.93 11.10
N HIS A 37 -2.26 -5.80 10.86
CA HIS A 37 -1.61 -6.55 11.91
C HIS A 37 -0.55 -5.69 12.60
N VAL A 38 -0.73 -5.46 13.90
CA VAL A 38 0.11 -4.53 14.66
C VAL A 38 1.34 -5.20 15.26
N ASN A 39 1.35 -6.54 15.35
CA ASN A 39 2.49 -7.31 15.84
C ASN A 39 2.73 -8.57 15.00
N ALA A 40 3.96 -8.73 14.52
CA ALA A 40 4.38 -9.87 13.71
C ALA A 40 4.36 -11.20 14.48
N SER A 41 4.73 -11.22 15.77
CA SER A 41 4.77 -12.45 16.56
C SER A 41 3.39 -13.00 16.92
N LEU A 42 2.35 -12.19 16.73
CA LEU A 42 0.97 -12.53 17.04
C LEU A 42 0.09 -12.67 15.79
N PHE A 43 0.70 -12.68 14.60
CA PHE A 43 0.00 -12.97 13.35
C PHE A 43 -0.58 -14.40 13.38
N PRO A 44 -1.84 -14.63 12.93
CA PRO A 44 -2.79 -13.69 12.35
C PRO A 44 -3.79 -13.09 13.37
N ARG A 45 -3.59 -13.31 14.68
CA ARG A 45 -4.59 -12.99 15.71
C ARG A 45 -4.58 -11.53 16.16
N ASP A 46 -3.49 -10.81 15.94
CA ASP A 46 -3.35 -9.42 16.38
C ASP A 46 -3.68 -8.44 15.26
N THR A 47 -4.96 -8.06 15.16
CA THR A 47 -5.45 -6.97 14.32
C THR A 47 -5.76 -5.75 15.19
N VAL A 48 -5.82 -4.56 14.60
CA VAL A 48 -6.33 -3.37 15.29
C VAL A 48 -7.70 -3.64 15.94
N GLN A 49 -8.58 -4.38 15.25
CA GLN A 49 -9.90 -4.73 15.77
C GLN A 49 -9.84 -5.65 17.01
N SER A 50 -8.92 -6.62 17.05
CA SER A 50 -8.75 -7.53 18.19
C SER A 50 -8.31 -6.84 19.49
N ARG A 51 -7.78 -5.62 19.39
CA ARG A 51 -7.30 -4.82 20.52
C ARG A 51 -8.32 -3.79 21.01
N LEU A 52 -9.44 -3.63 20.31
CA LEU A 52 -10.47 -2.66 20.68
C LEU A 52 -11.44 -3.25 21.72
N PRO A 53 -11.80 -2.50 22.78
CA PRO A 53 -12.75 -2.96 23.80
C PRO A 53 -14.14 -3.26 23.24
N ASN A 54 -14.52 -2.57 22.15
CA ASN A 54 -15.80 -2.75 21.47
C ASN A 54 -15.56 -2.98 19.96
N PRO A 55 -15.85 -4.17 19.44
CA PRO A 55 -15.66 -4.50 18.02
C PRO A 55 -16.43 -3.60 17.05
N ALA A 56 -17.58 -3.03 17.49
CA ALA A 56 -18.44 -2.16 16.69
C ALA A 56 -18.03 -0.68 16.73
N TRP A 57 -17.12 -0.29 17.64
CA TRP A 57 -16.71 1.12 17.79
C TRP A 57 -16.09 1.67 16.51
N LEU A 58 -15.34 0.83 15.79
CA LEU A 58 -14.62 1.25 14.60
C LEU A 58 -15.55 1.56 13.44
N GLU A 59 -16.53 0.68 13.20
CA GLU A 59 -17.60 0.94 12.22
C GLU A 59 -18.37 2.21 12.58
N GLN A 60 -18.75 2.39 13.84
CA GLN A 60 -19.44 3.60 14.30
C GLN A 60 -18.60 4.88 14.13
N TRP A 61 -17.30 4.81 14.40
CA TRP A 61 -16.39 5.94 14.23
C TRP A 61 -16.23 6.30 12.75
N LEU A 62 -16.02 5.30 11.88
CA LEU A 62 -15.92 5.47 10.43
C LEU A 62 -17.21 6.06 9.83
N ASP A 63 -18.37 5.54 10.21
CA ASP A 63 -19.64 5.90 9.58
C ASP A 63 -20.25 7.18 10.15
N LYS A 64 -20.16 7.40 11.46
CA LYS A 64 -20.92 8.47 12.15
C LYS A 64 -20.10 9.65 12.57
N GLN A 65 -18.79 9.47 12.81
CA GLN A 65 -17.94 10.55 13.32
C GLN A 65 -17.10 11.17 12.21
N ILE A 66 -16.33 10.35 11.48
CA ILE A 66 -15.51 10.86 10.37
C ILE A 66 -16.23 10.82 9.03
N GLN A 67 -17.34 10.08 8.93
CA GLN A 67 -18.15 9.90 7.72
C GLN A 67 -17.26 9.56 6.51
N PHE A 68 -16.47 8.50 6.65
CA PHE A 68 -15.51 8.09 5.63
C PHE A 68 -16.21 7.44 4.44
N ASP A 69 -16.73 8.29 3.57
CA ASP A 69 -17.45 7.91 2.38
C ASP A 69 -16.54 7.85 1.14
N ALA A 70 -17.16 7.66 -0.03
CA ALA A 70 -16.43 7.57 -1.28
C ALA A 70 -15.66 8.84 -1.68
N VAL A 71 -16.08 10.01 -1.19
CA VAL A 71 -15.40 11.27 -1.47
C VAL A 71 -14.08 11.31 -0.70
N TRP A 72 -14.10 10.93 0.58
CA TRP A 72 -12.88 10.86 1.40
C TRP A 72 -11.92 9.77 0.93
N GLU A 73 -12.43 8.61 0.52
CA GLU A 73 -11.58 7.56 -0.02
C GLU A 73 -10.87 7.98 -1.31
N THR A 74 -11.57 8.71 -2.20
CA THR A 74 -10.97 9.27 -3.42
C THR A 74 -9.82 10.22 -3.09
N LYS A 75 -10.00 11.11 -2.11
CA LYS A 75 -8.93 12.03 -1.65
C LYS A 75 -7.72 11.27 -1.09
N VAL A 76 -7.94 10.16 -0.37
CA VAL A 76 -6.85 9.32 0.14
C VAL A 76 -6.08 8.69 -1.01
N VAL A 77 -6.76 8.13 -2.01
CA VAL A 77 -6.13 7.57 -3.21
C VAL A 77 -5.31 8.62 -3.95
N GLU A 78 -5.86 9.81 -4.18
CA GLU A 78 -5.16 10.93 -4.82
C GLU A 78 -3.89 11.31 -4.04
N ARG A 79 -3.97 11.39 -2.70
CA ARG A 79 -2.82 11.69 -1.86
C ARG A 79 -1.75 10.59 -1.95
N ILE A 80 -2.12 9.32 -1.99
CA ILE A 80 -1.19 8.20 -2.16
C ILE A 80 -0.47 8.34 -3.51
N LEU A 81 -1.22 8.52 -4.61
CA LEU A 81 -0.64 8.64 -5.94
C LEU A 81 0.29 9.85 -6.05
N HIS A 82 -0.09 10.98 -5.45
CA HIS A 82 0.76 12.17 -5.37
C HIS A 82 2.06 11.88 -4.61
N ASN A 83 1.98 11.26 -3.43
CA ASN A 83 3.15 10.94 -2.62
C ASN A 83 4.07 9.93 -3.32
N MET A 84 3.51 8.93 -4.00
CA MET A 84 4.28 8.01 -4.84
C MET A 84 4.95 8.74 -6.00
N SER A 85 4.28 9.74 -6.57
CA SER A 85 4.85 10.53 -7.66
C SER A 85 6.07 11.34 -7.21
N LEU A 86 5.99 11.96 -6.02
CA LEU A 86 7.11 12.66 -5.41
C LEU A 86 8.25 11.70 -5.04
N LEU A 87 7.92 10.54 -4.46
CA LEU A 87 8.90 9.57 -4.00
C LEU A 87 9.66 8.91 -5.15
N LEU A 88 8.98 8.62 -6.25
CA LEU A 88 9.52 7.88 -7.40
C LEU A 88 9.92 8.81 -8.56
N GLU A 89 9.77 10.12 -8.38
CA GLU A 89 10.07 11.17 -9.37
C GLU A 89 9.38 10.91 -10.74
N ARG A 90 8.14 10.38 -10.69
CA ARG A 90 7.34 10.01 -11.87
C ARG A 90 5.86 10.25 -11.61
N SER A 91 5.15 10.93 -12.51
CA SER A 91 3.73 11.20 -12.33
C SER A 91 2.87 9.94 -12.42
N PHE A 92 1.92 9.81 -11.49
CA PHE A 92 0.87 8.80 -11.51
C PHE A 92 -0.51 9.47 -11.34
N ALA A 93 -1.28 9.52 -12.42
CA ALA A 93 -2.66 10.03 -12.41
C ALA A 93 -3.67 8.95 -12.01
N SER A 94 -3.30 7.67 -12.10
CA SER A 94 -4.16 6.56 -11.71
C SER A 94 -3.38 5.39 -11.10
N VAL A 95 -4.11 4.56 -10.37
CA VAL A 95 -3.57 3.32 -9.77
C VAL A 95 -3.12 2.33 -10.84
N GLN A 96 -3.70 2.37 -12.03
CA GLN A 96 -3.34 1.56 -13.19
C GLN A 96 -1.93 1.91 -13.66
N GLU A 97 -1.59 3.20 -13.71
CA GLU A 97 -0.26 3.67 -14.07
C GLU A 97 0.77 3.28 -13.03
N LEU A 98 0.44 3.44 -11.75
CA LEU A 98 1.30 2.98 -10.66
C LEU A 98 1.52 1.47 -10.69
N ASN A 99 0.49 0.67 -11.01
CA ASN A 99 0.61 -0.77 -11.14
C ASN A 99 1.41 -1.19 -12.38
N ARG A 100 1.34 -0.44 -13.48
CA ARG A 100 2.20 -0.65 -14.64
C ARG A 100 3.66 -0.41 -14.26
N TYR A 101 3.96 0.70 -13.61
CA TYR A 101 5.31 0.97 -13.07
C TYR A 101 5.79 -0.11 -12.10
N ARG A 102 4.94 -0.57 -11.18
CA ARG A 102 5.26 -1.67 -10.26
C ARG A 102 5.69 -2.93 -11.01
N LYS A 103 5.03 -3.27 -12.13
CA LYS A 103 5.41 -4.42 -12.97
C LYS A 103 6.72 -4.17 -13.71
N GLU A 104 6.91 -2.98 -14.27
CA GLU A 104 8.16 -2.56 -14.93
C GLU A 104 9.37 -2.74 -14.00
N ILE A 105 9.32 -2.15 -12.80
CA ILE A 105 10.45 -2.21 -11.86
C ILE A 105 10.66 -3.61 -11.28
N ALA A 106 9.59 -4.38 -11.06
CA ALA A 106 9.71 -5.78 -10.61
C ALA A 106 10.43 -6.65 -11.65
N ALA A 107 10.20 -6.40 -12.95
CA ALA A 107 10.92 -7.10 -14.02
C ALA A 107 12.40 -6.71 -14.04
N VAL A 108 12.73 -5.44 -13.83
CA VAL A 108 14.13 -4.96 -13.72
C VAL A 108 14.86 -5.64 -12.58
N VAL A 109 14.26 -5.65 -11.38
CA VAL A 109 14.84 -6.30 -10.18
C VAL A 109 15.02 -7.81 -10.42
N ALA A 110 14.04 -8.49 -11.02
CA ALA A 110 14.15 -9.91 -11.33
C ALA A 110 15.25 -10.21 -12.35
N ALA A 111 15.40 -9.39 -13.39
CA ALA A 111 16.47 -9.53 -14.37
C ALA A 111 17.86 -9.31 -13.76
N ALA A 112 18.01 -8.29 -12.90
CA ALA A 112 19.25 -8.04 -12.17
C ALA A 112 19.64 -9.20 -11.25
N ALA A 113 18.67 -9.77 -10.52
CA ALA A 113 18.89 -10.94 -9.67
C ALA A 113 19.31 -12.17 -10.49
N ALA A 114 18.69 -12.39 -11.65
CA ALA A 114 19.06 -13.49 -12.55
C ALA A 114 20.47 -13.33 -13.12
N ALA A 115 20.87 -12.12 -13.50
CA ALA A 115 22.21 -11.82 -13.98
C ALA A 115 23.28 -12.07 -12.90
N ALA A 116 23.02 -11.65 -11.66
CA ALA A 116 23.91 -11.86 -10.53
C ALA A 116 24.06 -13.35 -10.14
N ALA A 117 23.06 -14.18 -10.43
CA ALA A 117 23.13 -15.63 -10.18
C ALA A 117 23.94 -16.39 -11.26
N LEU A 118 24.17 -15.77 -12.42
CA LEU A 118 24.93 -16.34 -13.53
C LEU A 118 26.40 -15.89 -13.55
N SER A 119 26.78 -14.91 -12.72
CA SER A 119 28.15 -14.40 -12.52
C SER A 119 28.82 -15.05 -11.32
#